data_AF-A0A954G552-F1
#
_entry.id   AF-A0A954G552-F1
#
_cell.length_a   1.000
_cell.length_b   1.000
_cell.length_c   1.000
_cell.angle_alpha   90.00
_cell.angle_beta   90.00
_cell.angle_gamma   90.00
#
_symmetry.space_group_name_H-M   'P 1'
#
loop_
_entity.id
_entity.type
_entity.pdbx_description
1 polymer ?
#
loop_
_entity_poly.entity_id
_entity_poly.type
_entity_poly.pdbx_seq_one_letter_code
_entity_poly.pdbx_strand_id
1 'polypeptide(L)'
;NNLKQIGLALHNYHDAHRVFPPAAIAPGSCYCERVLDMPAGSSPLLMNHSFYQLLLPYLDLANLYNQYDFKLSTSTHVARSDGAYCGSVGPTFAGSGQLTVAKNNFPVFLCPSDPNPTKYGDYQKSSYGHVGYTTEYSLLTSYGNNSSSLKGTLGFNGSAKISDIKDGTSNTMMIMEASMLLTSASYGPFWNSYRHTNVLLPVSYGINKNHPGYDKPYAWGAGSHHEGGCQMLMADGGVRFLSENVDRIAVVQALVSIKGGEILPEF
;
A
#
# COMPACT_ATOMS: atom_id res chain seq x y z
N ASN A 1 2.59 -10.13 16.98
CA ASN A 1 1.61 -9.84 15.90
C ASN A 1 2.14 -8.66 15.12
N ASN A 2 2.55 -8.88 13.86
CA ASN A 2 3.24 -7.88 13.05
C ASN A 2 2.32 -6.72 12.63
N LEU A 3 1.04 -6.98 12.33
CA LEU A 3 0.06 -5.92 12.10
C LEU A 3 -0.10 -4.99 13.30
N LYS A 4 -0.04 -5.53 14.52
CA LYS A 4 -0.11 -4.69 15.74
C LYS A 4 1.12 -3.77 15.87
N GLN A 5 2.30 -4.24 15.48
CA GLN A 5 3.51 -3.42 15.44
C GLN A 5 3.41 -2.33 14.37
N ILE A 6 2.89 -2.66 13.19
CA ILE A 6 2.62 -1.68 12.11
C ILE A 6 1.60 -0.63 12.59
N GLY A 7 0.54 -1.06 13.29
CA GLY A 7 -0.44 -0.15 13.90
C GLY A 7 0.19 0.81 14.89
N LEU A 8 1.02 0.32 15.81
CA LEU A 8 1.74 1.20 16.74
C LEU A 8 2.65 2.19 15.99
N ALA A 9 3.36 1.73 14.96
CA ALA A 9 4.20 2.60 14.14
C ALA A 9 3.39 3.68 13.40
N LEU A 10 2.20 3.35 12.88
CA LEU A 10 1.30 4.31 12.24
C LEU A 10 0.83 5.39 13.23
N HIS A 11 0.51 5.01 14.47
CA HIS A 11 0.12 5.96 15.51
C HIS A 11 1.30 6.84 15.96
N ASN A 12 2.49 6.27 16.16
CA ASN A 12 3.69 7.06 16.47
C ASN A 12 4.04 8.04 15.35
N TYR A 13 3.91 7.63 14.09
CA TYR A 13 4.04 8.53 12.94
C TYR A 13 2.97 9.63 13.00
N HIS A 14 1.70 9.29 13.26
CA HIS A 14 0.63 10.27 13.37
C HIS A 14 0.89 11.27 14.50
N ASP A 15 1.37 10.83 15.66
CA ASP A 15 1.69 11.72 16.78
C ASP A 15 2.79 12.72 16.42
N ALA A 16 3.83 12.27 15.72
CA ALA A 16 4.95 13.11 15.28
C ALA A 16 4.58 14.06 14.13
N HIS A 17 3.75 13.63 13.18
CA HIS A 17 3.48 14.36 11.93
C HIS A 17 2.07 14.96 11.84
N ARG A 18 1.19 14.66 12.81
CA ARG A 18 -0.24 15.04 12.89
C ARG A 18 -1.10 14.54 11.72
N VAL A 19 -0.62 13.55 10.99
CA VAL A 19 -1.26 12.92 9.82
C VAL A 19 -0.70 11.51 9.67
N PHE A 20 -1.49 10.56 9.16
CA PHE A 20 -0.95 9.24 8.81
C PHE A 20 0.05 9.36 7.65
N PRO A 21 0.95 8.38 7.44
CA PRO A 21 1.86 8.44 6.30
C PRO A 21 1.06 8.35 4.99
N PRO A 22 1.49 9.03 3.92
CA PRO A 22 0.93 8.77 2.59
C PRO A 22 1.25 7.34 2.15
N ALA A 23 0.32 6.67 1.48
CA ALA A 23 0.52 5.34 0.91
C ALA A 23 1.71 5.32 -0.08
N ALA A 24 1.89 6.43 -0.80
CA ALA A 24 3.05 6.66 -1.64
C ALA A 24 3.39 8.16 -1.75
N ILE A 25 4.67 8.49 -1.86
CA ILE A 25 5.16 9.85 -2.16
C ILE A 25 5.67 9.88 -3.59
N ALA A 26 5.17 10.84 -4.36
CA ALA A 26 5.51 11.06 -5.76
C ALA A 26 5.52 9.74 -6.57
N PRO A 27 4.41 8.95 -6.55
CA PRO A 27 4.36 7.68 -7.26
C PRO A 27 4.28 7.91 -8.77
N GLY A 28 4.96 7.08 -9.55
CA GLY A 28 4.98 7.19 -11.01
C GLY A 28 3.62 7.15 -11.69
N SER A 29 2.61 6.53 -11.06
CA SER A 29 1.24 6.55 -11.58
C SER A 29 0.61 7.94 -11.62
N CYS A 30 0.95 8.84 -10.69
CA CYS A 30 0.43 10.21 -10.68
C CYS A 30 1.16 11.17 -11.63
N TYR A 31 2.31 10.78 -12.18
CA TYR A 31 3.20 11.67 -12.93
C TYR A 31 3.55 11.15 -14.33
N CYS A 32 2.96 10.03 -14.76
CA CYS A 32 3.26 9.34 -16.00
C CYS A 32 3.40 10.27 -17.23
N GLU A 33 2.44 11.16 -17.44
CA GLU A 33 2.42 12.06 -18.61
C GLU A 33 3.37 13.25 -18.47
N ARG A 34 3.72 13.66 -17.24
CA ARG A 34 4.63 14.79 -16.98
C ARG A 34 6.11 14.39 -17.00
N VAL A 35 6.39 13.09 -16.92
CA VAL A 35 7.75 12.55 -16.77
C VAL A 35 8.36 12.17 -18.12
N LEU A 36 7.54 11.94 -19.16
CA LEU A 36 7.98 11.57 -20.51
C LEU A 36 8.80 12.65 -21.23
N ASP A 37 8.56 13.93 -20.92
CA ASP A 37 9.22 15.07 -21.56
C ASP A 37 10.42 15.61 -20.75
N MET A 38 10.75 15.01 -19.60
CA MET A 38 11.82 15.49 -18.73
C MET A 38 13.18 14.88 -19.10
N PRO A 39 14.27 15.68 -19.16
CA PRO A 39 15.61 15.13 -19.32
C PRO A 39 15.95 14.15 -18.19
N ALA A 40 16.67 13.07 -18.52
CA ALA A 40 17.16 12.11 -17.54
C ALA A 40 17.89 12.83 -16.39
N GLY A 41 17.57 12.47 -15.14
CA GLY A 41 18.15 13.12 -13.95
C GLY A 41 17.44 14.38 -13.46
N SER A 42 16.32 14.79 -14.09
CA SER A 42 15.66 16.08 -13.82
C SER A 42 14.24 15.97 -13.27
N SER A 43 13.82 14.81 -12.74
CA SER A 43 12.44 14.63 -12.27
C SER A 43 12.37 14.68 -10.73
N PRO A 44 12.29 15.87 -10.10
CA PRO A 44 11.96 16.01 -8.69
C PRO A 44 10.52 15.55 -8.37
N LEU A 45 9.80 15.05 -9.38
CA LEU A 45 8.40 14.65 -9.35
C LEU A 45 8.20 13.14 -9.19
N LEU A 46 9.26 12.33 -9.22
CA LEU A 46 9.18 10.86 -9.07
C LEU A 46 10.08 10.38 -7.94
N MET A 47 9.48 9.85 -6.88
CA MET A 47 10.23 9.27 -5.76
C MET A 47 9.87 7.81 -5.50
N ASN A 48 8.61 7.41 -5.74
CA ASN A 48 8.14 6.06 -5.49
C ASN A 48 8.39 5.56 -4.04
N HIS A 49 8.45 6.46 -3.05
CA HIS A 49 8.53 6.02 -1.66
C HIS A 49 7.18 5.43 -1.22
N SER A 50 7.21 4.32 -0.50
CA SER A 50 6.05 3.68 0.12
C SER A 50 5.93 4.08 1.59
N PHE A 51 4.72 4.00 2.16
CA PHE A 51 4.49 4.32 3.57
C PHE A 51 5.37 3.50 4.52
N TYR A 52 5.74 2.27 4.15
CA TYR A 52 6.61 1.41 4.96
C TYR A 52 7.94 2.07 5.30
N GLN A 53 8.56 2.76 4.34
CA GLN A 53 9.84 3.44 4.55
C GLN A 53 9.72 4.53 5.61
N LEU A 54 8.57 5.20 5.67
CA LEU A 54 8.28 6.23 6.66
C LEU A 54 8.02 5.65 8.05
N LEU A 55 7.65 4.37 8.14
CA LEU A 55 7.41 3.67 9.40
C LEU A 55 8.69 3.08 10.02
N LEU A 56 9.78 2.96 9.26
CA LEU A 56 11.01 2.29 9.72
C LEU A 56 11.55 2.81 11.08
N PRO A 57 11.60 4.13 11.37
CA PRO A 57 12.07 4.61 12.67
C PRO A 57 11.21 4.14 13.84
N TYR A 58 9.93 3.87 13.59
CA TYR A 58 8.94 3.45 14.58
C TYR A 58 8.80 1.92 14.68
N LEU A 59 9.61 1.18 13.92
CA LEU A 59 9.69 -0.29 13.88
C LEU A 59 11.06 -0.80 14.31
N ASP A 60 11.82 -0.01 15.08
CA ASP A 60 13.21 -0.29 15.47
C ASP A 60 14.18 -0.47 14.28
N LEU A 61 13.85 0.12 13.12
CA LEU A 61 14.64 0.09 11.89
C LEU A 61 15.19 1.48 11.52
N ALA A 62 15.45 2.34 12.51
CA ALA A 62 15.99 3.69 12.30
C ALA A 62 17.34 3.70 11.55
N ASN A 63 18.21 2.72 11.81
CA ASN A 63 19.49 2.58 11.08
C ASN A 63 19.30 2.34 9.58
N LEU A 64 18.22 1.67 9.20
CA LEU A 64 17.86 1.46 7.80
C LEU A 64 17.25 2.72 7.20
N TYR A 65 16.37 3.40 7.95
CA TYR A 65 15.80 4.68 7.55
C TYR A 65 16.88 5.71 7.18
N ASN A 66 17.92 5.82 8.02
CA ASN A 66 19.02 6.78 7.83
C ASN A 66 19.89 6.50 6.59
N GLN A 67 19.77 5.30 5.99
CA GLN A 67 20.49 4.96 4.75
C GLN A 67 19.71 5.40 3.49
N TYR A 68 18.42 5.71 3.60
CA TYR A 68 17.64 6.22 2.47
C TYR A 68 17.92 7.70 2.23
N ASP A 69 18.23 8.07 0.98
CA ASP A 69 18.16 9.46 0.53
C ASP A 69 16.76 9.75 -0.02
N PHE A 70 15.87 10.31 0.78
CA PHE A 70 14.48 10.56 0.35
C PHE A 70 14.33 11.54 -0.83
N LYS A 71 15.41 12.17 -1.31
CA LYS A 71 15.43 12.96 -2.54
C LYS A 71 15.57 12.09 -3.80
N LEU A 72 15.98 10.84 -3.66
CA LEU A 72 16.20 9.89 -4.75
C LEU A 72 15.08 8.86 -4.84
N SER A 73 14.72 8.48 -6.07
CA SER A 73 13.68 7.49 -6.31
C SER A 73 14.08 6.08 -5.90
N THR A 74 13.15 5.31 -5.34
CA THR A 74 13.32 3.88 -5.03
C THR A 74 12.93 2.94 -6.15
N SER A 75 12.35 3.44 -7.25
CA SER A 75 12.13 2.65 -8.47
C SER A 75 11.99 3.49 -9.73
N THR A 76 12.21 2.88 -10.89
CA THR A 76 11.90 3.50 -12.21
C THR A 76 10.43 3.33 -12.62
N HIS A 77 9.58 2.82 -11.72
CA HIS A 77 8.24 2.44 -12.12
C HIS A 77 7.37 3.66 -12.43
N VAL A 78 6.79 3.66 -13.64
CA VAL A 78 5.87 4.68 -14.14
C VAL A 78 4.82 3.99 -15.01
N ALA A 79 3.53 4.18 -14.69
CA ALA A 79 2.42 3.55 -15.40
C ALA A 79 1.24 4.52 -15.57
N ARG A 80 0.56 4.47 -16.71
CA ARG A 80 -0.57 5.36 -17.07
C ARG A 80 -1.86 4.85 -16.47
N SER A 81 -2.85 5.75 -16.43
CA SER A 81 -4.23 5.44 -16.03
C SER A 81 -4.98 4.46 -16.93
N ASP A 82 -4.51 4.21 -18.15
CA ASP A 82 -5.04 3.20 -19.08
C ASP A 82 -4.30 1.86 -18.98
N GLY A 83 -3.40 1.70 -18.00
CA GLY A 83 -2.56 0.52 -17.82
C GLY A 83 -1.35 0.47 -18.77
N ALA A 84 -1.18 1.45 -19.67
CA ALA A 84 -0.01 1.51 -20.52
C ALA A 84 1.23 1.96 -19.73
N TYR A 85 2.37 1.31 -19.98
CA TYR A 85 3.63 1.69 -19.37
C TYR A 85 4.15 2.98 -20.05
N CYS A 86 4.42 4.07 -19.30
CA CYS A 86 5.04 5.29 -19.87
C CYS A 86 6.54 5.10 -20.18
N GLY A 87 7.01 3.88 -20.44
CA GLY A 87 8.43 3.59 -20.49
C GLY A 87 9.12 3.70 -19.12
N SER A 88 10.41 3.37 -19.09
CA SER A 88 11.25 3.61 -17.92
C SER A 88 11.80 5.02 -17.99
N VAL A 89 11.64 5.80 -16.92
CA VAL A 89 12.41 7.04 -16.76
C VAL A 89 13.89 6.66 -16.69
N GLY A 90 14.71 7.29 -17.54
CA GLY A 90 16.17 7.21 -17.47
C GLY A 90 16.71 7.62 -16.09
N PRO A 91 18.01 7.38 -15.82
CA PRO A 91 18.50 6.91 -14.52
C PRO A 91 18.49 7.97 -13.41
N THR A 92 17.35 8.22 -12.78
CA THR A 92 17.34 8.61 -11.36
C THR A 92 17.54 7.39 -10.46
N PHE A 93 17.28 6.17 -10.95
CA PHE A 93 17.38 4.94 -10.19
C PHE A 93 18.65 4.11 -10.47
N ALA A 94 19.08 3.98 -11.74
CA ALA A 94 20.15 3.04 -12.11
C ALA A 94 21.52 3.33 -11.48
N GLY A 95 21.70 4.51 -10.86
CA GLY A 95 22.89 4.88 -10.10
C GLY A 95 22.63 5.40 -8.67
N SER A 96 21.38 5.45 -8.18
CA SER A 96 21.09 6.02 -6.86
C SER A 96 21.45 5.09 -5.69
N GLY A 97 21.61 3.80 -5.94
CA GLY A 97 21.84 2.80 -4.89
C GLY A 97 20.64 2.60 -3.94
N GLN A 98 19.51 3.27 -4.14
CA GLN A 98 18.40 3.24 -3.18
C GLN A 98 17.81 1.86 -2.92
N LEU A 99 17.78 0.96 -3.93
CA LEU A 99 17.33 -0.42 -3.69
C LEU A 99 18.38 -1.31 -3.02
N THR A 100 19.66 -0.92 -3.01
CA THR A 100 20.69 -1.70 -2.30
C THR A 100 20.60 -1.51 -0.79
N VAL A 101 20.03 -0.39 -0.34
CA VAL A 101 19.72 -0.11 1.07
C VAL A 101 18.82 -1.20 1.68
N ALA A 102 17.89 -1.75 0.89
CA ALA A 102 16.76 -2.51 1.39
C ALA A 102 16.55 -3.86 0.69
N LYS A 103 17.62 -4.67 0.60
CA LYS A 103 17.60 -5.99 -0.05
C LYS A 103 17.07 -7.13 0.81
N ASN A 104 17.02 -6.93 2.13
CA ASN A 104 16.54 -7.93 3.07
C ASN A 104 15.04 -7.74 3.30
N ASN A 105 14.31 -8.85 3.45
CA ASN A 105 12.94 -8.77 3.95
C ASN A 105 12.97 -8.83 5.48
N PHE A 106 12.10 -8.03 6.13
CA PHE A 106 12.05 -7.95 7.58
C PHE A 106 10.83 -8.72 8.10
N PRO A 107 10.95 -9.50 9.18
CA PRO A 107 9.83 -10.28 9.73
C PRO A 107 8.57 -9.46 9.99
N VAL A 108 8.70 -8.17 10.34
CA VAL A 108 7.55 -7.28 10.58
C VAL A 108 6.69 -7.01 9.34
N PHE A 109 7.22 -7.21 8.13
CA PHE A 109 6.47 -7.09 6.88
C PHE A 109 5.93 -8.42 6.34
N LEU A 110 6.19 -9.52 7.05
CA LEU A 110 5.76 -10.86 6.68
C LEU A 110 4.58 -11.28 7.55
N CYS A 111 3.54 -11.83 6.94
CA CYS A 111 2.51 -12.52 7.71
C CYS A 111 3.06 -13.88 8.15
N PRO A 112 2.94 -14.26 9.45
CA PRO A 112 3.37 -15.57 9.91
C PRO A 112 2.67 -16.75 9.23
N SER A 113 1.49 -16.54 8.63
CA SER A 113 0.81 -17.59 7.86
C SER A 113 1.31 -17.72 6.42
N ASP A 114 1.96 -16.69 5.87
CA ASP A 114 2.48 -16.75 4.49
C ASP A 114 3.78 -17.58 4.44
N PRO A 115 3.77 -18.75 3.79
CA PRO A 115 4.94 -19.63 3.80
C PRO A 115 6.03 -19.20 2.81
N ASN A 116 5.77 -18.21 1.94
CA ASN A 116 6.61 -17.92 0.79
C ASN A 116 6.97 -16.44 0.68
N PRO A 117 7.97 -15.96 1.45
CA PRO A 117 8.51 -14.62 1.23
C PRO A 117 9.07 -14.52 -0.19
N THR A 118 8.40 -13.74 -1.06
CA THR A 118 8.84 -13.55 -2.45
C THR A 118 9.36 -12.14 -2.70
N LYS A 119 10.10 -12.01 -3.80
CA LYS A 119 10.66 -10.76 -4.28
C LYS A 119 10.54 -10.66 -5.79
N TYR A 120 10.76 -9.47 -6.31
CA TYR A 120 10.94 -9.23 -7.74
C TYR A 120 12.20 -8.41 -7.94
N GLY A 121 13.26 -8.99 -8.52
CA GLY A 121 14.57 -8.34 -8.54
C GLY A 121 15.02 -7.99 -7.11
N ASP A 122 15.30 -6.71 -6.86
CA ASP A 122 15.67 -6.17 -5.54
C ASP A 122 14.45 -5.68 -4.72
N TYR A 123 13.23 -5.73 -5.28
CA TYR A 123 12.00 -5.30 -4.59
C TYR A 123 11.47 -6.41 -3.68
N GLN A 124 11.31 -6.10 -2.39
CA GLN A 124 10.88 -7.06 -1.36
C GLN A 124 9.37 -6.94 -1.13
N LYS A 125 8.63 -8.04 -1.28
CA LYS A 125 7.18 -8.02 -1.05
C LYS A 125 6.84 -7.89 0.43
N SER A 126 5.67 -7.32 0.68
CA SER A 126 5.02 -7.26 1.99
C SER A 126 3.78 -8.15 1.98
N SER A 127 3.48 -8.82 3.10
CA SER A 127 2.20 -9.53 3.28
C SER A 127 1.09 -8.58 3.73
N TYR A 128 1.35 -7.28 3.69
CA TYR A 128 0.44 -6.24 4.13
C TYR A 128 0.30 -5.24 2.99
N GLY A 129 -0.87 -4.64 2.84
CA GLY A 129 -1.11 -3.58 1.86
C GLY A 129 -2.18 -2.63 2.36
N HIS A 130 -2.07 -1.36 1.99
CA HIS A 130 -3.13 -0.40 2.28
C HIS A 130 -4.37 -0.69 1.43
N VAL A 131 -5.55 -0.42 1.98
CA VAL A 131 -6.82 -0.68 1.29
C VAL A 131 -7.36 0.57 0.60
N GLY A 132 -8.08 0.38 -0.50
CA GLY A 132 -8.74 1.46 -1.22
C GLY A 132 -9.90 0.97 -2.08
N TYR A 133 -10.58 1.91 -2.74
CA TYR A 133 -11.71 1.61 -3.63
C TYR A 133 -11.31 1.61 -5.12
N THR A 134 -10.21 2.28 -5.47
CA THR A 134 -9.78 2.46 -6.87
C THR A 134 -8.35 2.01 -7.05
N THR A 135 -8.05 1.51 -8.25
CA THR A 135 -6.69 1.11 -8.63
C THR A 135 -5.77 2.34 -8.71
N GLU A 136 -4.46 2.11 -8.68
CA GLU A 136 -3.46 3.13 -8.92
C GLU A 136 -3.60 3.85 -10.27
N TYR A 137 -4.25 3.20 -11.23
CA TYR A 137 -4.51 3.76 -12.56
C TYR A 137 -5.59 4.83 -12.53
N SER A 138 -6.60 4.68 -11.67
CA SER A 138 -7.64 5.70 -11.48
C SER A 138 -7.21 6.81 -10.50
N LEU A 139 -6.15 6.57 -9.72
CA LEU A 139 -5.58 7.50 -8.75
C LEU A 139 -4.61 8.50 -9.41
N LEU A 140 -5.07 9.20 -10.46
CA LEU A 140 -4.36 10.35 -11.01
C LEU A 140 -4.36 11.57 -10.07
N THR A 141 -5.13 11.51 -8.97
CA THR A 141 -5.29 12.61 -8.02
C THR A 141 -4.52 12.38 -6.73
N SER A 142 -3.92 13.44 -6.19
CA SER A 142 -3.36 13.41 -4.83
C SER A 142 -4.49 13.23 -3.81
N TYR A 143 -4.18 12.65 -2.65
CA TYR A 143 -5.15 12.35 -1.61
C TYR A 143 -6.06 13.54 -1.28
N GLY A 144 -5.49 14.74 -1.14
CA GLY A 144 -6.27 15.97 -0.88
C GLY A 144 -7.31 16.32 -1.95
N ASN A 145 -7.10 15.90 -3.19
CA ASN A 145 -8.01 16.15 -4.32
C ASN A 145 -9.07 15.05 -4.48
N ASN A 146 -8.92 13.92 -3.81
CA ASN A 146 -9.94 12.87 -3.82
C ASN A 146 -11.13 13.29 -2.93
N SER A 147 -12.24 13.63 -3.58
CA SER A 147 -13.50 14.05 -2.93
C SER A 147 -14.47 12.90 -2.67
N SER A 148 -14.15 11.67 -3.10
CA SER A 148 -15.00 10.48 -2.95
C SER A 148 -15.44 10.27 -1.49
N SER A 149 -16.68 9.83 -1.31
CA SER A 149 -17.19 9.33 -0.02
C SER A 149 -16.54 8.01 0.37
N LEU A 150 -16.15 7.19 -0.62
CA LEU A 150 -15.53 5.86 -0.44
C LEU A 150 -14.00 5.94 -0.33
N LYS A 151 -13.48 7.09 0.11
CA LYS A 151 -12.05 7.34 0.21
C LYS A 151 -11.47 6.66 1.44
N GLY A 152 -10.36 5.95 1.26
CA GLY A 152 -9.61 5.29 2.33
C GLY A 152 -8.72 6.21 3.16
N THR A 153 -8.07 5.64 4.17
CA THR A 153 -7.18 6.37 5.10
C THR A 153 -5.86 6.77 4.46
N LEU A 154 -5.18 5.83 3.83
CA LEU A 154 -3.88 6.04 3.19
C LEU A 154 -4.06 6.30 1.69
N GLY A 155 -3.42 7.32 1.12
CA GLY A 155 -3.37 7.47 -0.33
C GLY A 155 -2.15 8.20 -0.86
N PHE A 156 -2.19 8.59 -2.13
CA PHE A 156 -1.02 9.11 -2.82
C PHE A 156 -0.80 10.59 -2.52
N ASN A 157 0.44 10.97 -2.17
CA ASN A 157 0.83 12.33 -1.81
C ASN A 157 0.00 12.96 -0.67
N GLY A 158 -0.58 12.14 0.19
CA GLY A 158 -1.29 12.58 1.38
C GLY A 158 -2.05 11.43 2.05
N SER A 159 -2.61 11.72 3.21
CA SER A 159 -3.27 10.71 4.05
C SER A 159 -4.30 11.37 4.96
N ALA A 160 -5.15 10.57 5.57
CA ALA A 160 -6.09 11.03 6.58
C ALA A 160 -5.36 11.53 7.83
N LYS A 161 -5.91 12.55 8.47
CA LYS A 161 -5.75 12.76 9.90
C LYS A 161 -6.77 11.91 10.65
N ILE A 162 -6.52 11.56 11.91
CA ILE A 162 -7.53 10.91 12.77
C ILE A 162 -8.84 11.70 12.78
N SER A 163 -8.78 13.04 12.80
CA SER A 163 -9.96 13.91 12.75
C SER A 163 -10.77 13.80 11.46
N ASP A 164 -10.19 13.28 10.37
CA ASP A 164 -10.85 13.14 9.07
C ASP A 164 -11.68 11.84 8.99
N ILE A 165 -11.46 10.91 9.93
CA ILE A 165 -12.15 9.61 10.01
C ILE A 165 -13.47 9.80 10.76
N LYS A 166 -14.54 10.04 10.01
CA LYS A 166 -15.91 10.27 10.48
C LYS A 166 -16.71 8.99 10.70
N ASP A 167 -16.35 7.90 10.04
CA ASP A 167 -17.01 6.59 10.22
C ASP A 167 -16.55 5.88 11.52
N GLY A 168 -15.57 6.46 12.22
CA GLY A 168 -15.01 5.97 13.49
C GLY A 168 -13.75 5.13 13.29
N THR A 169 -12.71 5.40 14.08
CA THR A 169 -11.40 4.76 13.92
C THR A 169 -11.42 3.24 14.10
N SER A 170 -12.31 2.72 14.95
CA SER A 170 -12.51 1.28 15.17
C SER A 170 -13.31 0.58 14.06
N ASN A 171 -13.93 1.36 13.17
CA ASN A 171 -14.75 0.91 12.05
C ASN A 171 -14.10 1.18 10.68
N THR A 172 -12.93 1.81 10.65
CA THR A 172 -12.20 2.11 9.42
C THR A 172 -10.93 1.26 9.35
N MET A 173 -10.83 0.43 8.32
CA MET A 173 -9.67 -0.38 7.95
C MET A 173 -8.61 0.48 7.26
N MET A 174 -7.34 0.27 7.61
CA MET A 174 -6.19 0.93 6.98
C MET A 174 -5.38 -0.02 6.11
N ILE A 175 -5.10 -1.19 6.66
CA ILE A 175 -4.19 -2.18 6.09
C ILE A 175 -4.83 -3.56 6.20
N MET A 176 -4.63 -4.38 5.19
CA MET A 176 -5.09 -5.76 5.17
C MET A 176 -3.95 -6.67 4.73
N GLU A 177 -4.05 -7.94 5.10
CA GLU A 177 -3.12 -8.95 4.59
C GLU A 177 -3.26 -9.14 3.08
N ALA A 178 -2.13 -9.42 2.43
CA ALA A 178 -2.01 -9.72 1.01
C ALA A 178 -1.19 -11.00 0.80
N SER A 179 -1.56 -11.79 -0.20
CA SER A 179 -0.77 -12.94 -0.65
C SER A 179 0.53 -12.45 -1.29
N MET A 180 1.66 -13.05 -0.91
CA MET A 180 2.91 -12.82 -1.63
C MET A 180 2.96 -13.48 -3.01
N LEU A 181 2.23 -14.58 -3.18
CA LEU A 181 2.14 -15.31 -4.45
C LEU A 181 0.98 -14.78 -5.28
N LEU A 182 1.32 -14.09 -6.38
CA LEU A 182 0.38 -13.42 -7.28
C LEU A 182 0.61 -13.85 -8.73
N THR A 183 -0.37 -13.57 -9.60
CA THR A 183 -0.31 -13.94 -11.03
C THR A 183 0.93 -13.44 -11.77
N SER A 184 1.59 -12.38 -11.27
CA SER A 184 2.92 -11.96 -11.70
C SER A 184 3.81 -11.66 -10.48
N ALA A 185 5.09 -12.03 -10.57
CA ALA A 185 6.09 -11.63 -9.58
C ALA A 185 6.23 -10.10 -9.48
N SER A 186 5.96 -9.37 -10.56
CA SER A 186 6.07 -7.91 -10.60
C SER A 186 5.01 -7.18 -9.76
N TYR A 187 3.93 -7.86 -9.38
CA TYR A 187 2.83 -7.32 -8.59
C TYR A 187 3.16 -7.25 -7.10
N GLY A 188 2.75 -6.13 -6.49
CA GLY A 188 2.99 -5.80 -5.10
C GLY A 188 1.92 -6.37 -4.17
N PRO A 189 1.89 -5.93 -2.90
CA PRO A 189 2.63 -4.79 -2.36
C PRO A 189 4.11 -5.08 -2.08
N PHE A 190 4.95 -4.03 -2.16
CA PHE A 190 6.37 -4.07 -1.83
C PHE A 190 6.68 -3.10 -0.69
N TRP A 191 7.47 -3.53 0.28
CA TRP A 191 7.75 -2.68 1.44
C TRP A 191 8.80 -1.60 1.10
N ASN A 192 9.81 -1.95 0.32
CA ASN A 192 10.98 -1.07 0.09
C ASN A 192 10.81 -0.05 -1.05
N SER A 193 9.69 -0.08 -1.77
CA SER A 193 9.34 0.89 -2.82
C SER A 193 7.87 0.80 -3.20
N TYR A 194 7.27 1.92 -3.59
CA TYR A 194 6.07 1.92 -4.41
C TYR A 194 6.36 1.36 -5.81
N ARG A 195 5.48 0.49 -6.31
CA ARG A 195 5.34 0.06 -7.71
C ARG A 195 3.85 -0.11 -8.03
N HIS A 196 3.49 -0.40 -9.30
CA HIS A 196 2.10 -0.76 -9.66
C HIS A 196 1.56 -1.82 -8.70
N THR A 197 0.26 -1.75 -8.40
CA THR A 197 -0.49 -2.71 -7.57
C THR A 197 -0.12 -2.70 -6.08
N ASN A 198 0.14 -1.51 -5.51
CA ASN A 198 0.44 -1.34 -4.08
C ASN A 198 -0.81 -1.21 -3.17
N VAL A 199 -1.99 -0.99 -3.77
CA VAL A 199 -3.28 -0.91 -3.08
C VAL A 199 -3.95 -2.28 -3.09
N LEU A 200 -4.70 -2.62 -2.05
CA LEU A 200 -5.58 -3.79 -2.02
C LEU A 200 -7.01 -3.36 -2.28
N LEU A 201 -7.70 -4.11 -3.12
CA LEU A 201 -9.09 -3.84 -3.54
C LEU A 201 -9.99 -5.04 -3.19
N PRO A 202 -10.15 -5.37 -1.89
CA PRO A 202 -10.93 -6.54 -1.45
C PRO A 202 -12.41 -6.47 -1.87
N VAL A 203 -12.96 -5.27 -2.06
CA VAL A 203 -14.33 -5.09 -2.60
C VAL A 203 -14.44 -5.71 -4.01
N SER A 204 -13.48 -5.41 -4.89
CA SER A 204 -13.48 -5.87 -6.28
C SER A 204 -12.95 -7.30 -6.44
N TYR A 205 -11.85 -7.63 -5.76
CA TYR A 205 -11.14 -8.89 -5.95
C TYR A 205 -11.48 -9.97 -4.92
N GLY A 206 -12.14 -9.60 -3.81
CA GLY A 206 -12.41 -10.52 -2.72
C GLY A 206 -11.20 -10.76 -1.83
N ILE A 207 -11.43 -11.59 -0.81
CA ILE A 207 -10.46 -12.03 0.19
C ILE A 207 -10.16 -13.51 -0.09
N ASN A 208 -8.89 -13.90 -0.14
CA ASN A 208 -8.46 -15.27 -0.45
C ASN A 208 -9.02 -15.81 -1.78
N LYS A 209 -9.33 -14.93 -2.74
CA LYS A 209 -9.88 -15.33 -4.04
C LYS A 209 -8.80 -15.34 -5.12
N ASN A 210 -8.76 -16.45 -5.85
CA ASN A 210 -7.95 -16.58 -7.05
C ASN A 210 -8.54 -15.78 -8.22
N HIS A 211 -7.67 -15.28 -9.09
CA HIS A 211 -8.12 -14.66 -10.32
C HIS A 211 -8.68 -15.72 -11.28
N PRO A 212 -9.79 -15.45 -12.02
CA PRO A 212 -10.30 -16.40 -13.01
C PRO A 212 -9.21 -16.86 -13.99
N GLY A 213 -9.05 -18.17 -14.14
CA GLY A 213 -8.01 -18.78 -14.97
C GLY A 213 -6.64 -18.94 -14.31
N TYR A 214 -6.50 -18.60 -13.02
CA TYR A 214 -5.27 -18.77 -12.25
C TYR A 214 -5.55 -19.51 -10.93
N ASP A 215 -4.50 -20.13 -10.39
CA ASP A 215 -4.45 -20.79 -9.09
C ASP A 215 -4.03 -19.86 -7.95
N LYS A 216 -4.03 -18.54 -8.20
CA LYS A 216 -3.53 -17.51 -7.29
C LYS A 216 -4.26 -16.17 -7.46
N PRO A 217 -4.23 -15.28 -6.45
CA PRO A 217 -4.85 -13.96 -6.55
C PRO A 217 -4.21 -13.07 -7.62
N TYR A 218 -5.02 -12.14 -8.15
CA TYR A 218 -4.52 -11.06 -9.00
C TYR A 218 -3.83 -9.97 -8.16
N ALA A 219 -3.26 -8.98 -8.84
CA ALA A 219 -2.41 -7.97 -8.25
C ALA A 219 -2.98 -7.19 -7.06
N TRP A 220 -4.28 -6.86 -7.08
CA TRP A 220 -4.95 -6.11 -6.01
C TRP A 220 -5.72 -6.99 -5.02
N GLY A 221 -5.54 -8.31 -5.10
CA GLY A 221 -6.22 -9.26 -4.22
C GLY A 221 -5.75 -9.13 -2.78
N ALA A 222 -6.70 -9.10 -1.85
CA ALA A 222 -6.42 -9.22 -0.43
C ALA A 222 -6.49 -10.70 -0.01
N GLY A 223 -5.79 -11.05 1.07
CA GLY A 223 -5.87 -12.40 1.62
C GLY A 223 -4.64 -12.82 2.40
N SER A 224 -4.73 -14.00 2.99
CA SER A 224 -3.69 -14.67 3.76
C SER A 224 -3.84 -16.18 3.63
N HIS A 225 -3.00 -16.92 4.34
CA HIS A 225 -3.15 -18.38 4.47
C HIS A 225 -3.83 -18.78 5.80
N HIS A 226 -4.44 -17.83 6.51
CA HIS A 226 -5.30 -18.17 7.65
C HIS A 226 -6.59 -18.82 7.14
N GLU A 227 -7.13 -19.77 7.89
CA GLU A 227 -8.38 -20.44 7.54
C GLU A 227 -9.55 -19.46 7.56
N GLY A 228 -10.29 -19.37 6.46
CA GLY A 228 -11.56 -18.66 6.37
C GLY A 228 -11.50 -17.14 6.24
N GLY A 229 -10.33 -16.53 6.05
CA GLY A 229 -10.22 -15.07 5.93
C GLY A 229 -8.81 -14.54 6.09
N CYS A 230 -8.70 -13.28 6.52
CA CYS A 230 -7.42 -12.68 6.86
C CYS A 230 -7.55 -11.58 7.91
N GLN A 231 -6.41 -11.13 8.44
CA GLN A 231 -6.35 -10.06 9.42
C GLN A 231 -6.34 -8.69 8.73
N MET A 232 -7.02 -7.75 9.36
CA MET A 232 -7.00 -6.34 9.01
C MET A 232 -6.60 -5.48 10.21
N LEU A 233 -5.95 -4.36 9.91
CA LEU A 233 -5.58 -3.33 10.86
C LEU A 233 -6.54 -2.15 10.73
N MET A 234 -7.17 -1.82 11.85
CA MET A 234 -8.10 -0.71 12.01
C MET A 234 -7.36 0.59 12.30
N ALA A 235 -8.01 1.72 12.07
CA ALA A 235 -7.43 3.05 12.25
C ALA A 235 -7.22 3.49 13.71
N ASP A 236 -7.73 2.72 14.66
CA ASP A 236 -7.40 2.83 16.09
C ASP A 236 -6.24 1.91 16.52
N GLY A 237 -5.61 1.22 15.56
CA GLY A 237 -4.53 0.27 15.80
C GLY A 237 -5.02 -1.10 16.28
N GLY A 238 -6.32 -1.36 16.30
CA GLY A 238 -6.92 -2.68 16.54
C GLY A 238 -6.65 -3.63 15.37
N VAL A 239 -6.47 -4.92 15.67
CA VAL A 239 -6.36 -5.97 14.64
C VAL A 239 -7.61 -6.84 14.74
N ARG A 240 -8.30 -7.01 13.62
CA ARG A 240 -9.54 -7.79 13.54
C ARG A 240 -9.44 -8.81 12.42
N PHE A 241 -10.05 -9.97 12.62
CA PHE A 241 -10.21 -10.95 11.56
C PHE A 241 -11.40 -10.57 10.70
N LEU A 242 -11.30 -10.78 9.39
CA LEU A 242 -12.38 -10.56 8.43
C LEU A 242 -12.57 -11.82 7.59
N SER A 243 -13.79 -12.36 7.65
CA SER A 243 -14.17 -13.57 6.92
C SER A 243 -14.09 -13.37 5.41
N GLU A 244 -13.61 -14.38 4.68
CA GLU A 244 -13.60 -14.38 3.22
C GLU A 244 -15.00 -14.51 2.59
N ASN A 245 -16.01 -14.86 3.40
CA ASN A 245 -17.41 -15.01 2.99
C ASN A 245 -18.27 -13.79 3.33
N VAL A 246 -17.65 -12.71 3.82
CA VAL A 246 -18.35 -11.48 4.16
C VAL A 246 -19.00 -10.84 2.93
N ASP A 247 -20.11 -10.11 3.13
CA ASP A 247 -20.65 -9.24 2.07
C ASP A 247 -19.65 -8.12 1.76
N ARG A 248 -19.00 -8.24 0.61
CA ARG A 248 -17.94 -7.32 0.17
C ARG A 248 -18.44 -5.90 -0.09
N ILE A 249 -19.71 -5.73 -0.43
CA ILE A 249 -20.28 -4.41 -0.66
C ILE A 249 -20.75 -3.82 0.67
N ALA A 250 -21.53 -4.57 1.45
CA ALA A 250 -22.10 -4.03 2.69
C ALA A 250 -21.06 -3.83 3.80
N VAL A 251 -20.10 -4.75 3.94
CA VAL A 251 -19.12 -4.71 5.04
C VAL A 251 -17.80 -4.10 4.58
N VAL A 252 -17.17 -4.65 3.54
CA VAL A 252 -15.80 -4.25 3.20
C VAL A 252 -15.75 -2.82 2.69
N GLN A 253 -16.74 -2.37 1.92
CA GLN A 253 -16.80 -0.97 1.49
C GLN A 253 -16.94 -0.02 2.69
N ALA A 254 -17.82 -0.35 3.63
CA ALA A 254 -18.03 0.43 4.87
C ALA A 254 -16.75 0.48 5.73
N LEU A 255 -15.97 -0.60 5.74
CA LEU A 255 -14.68 -0.61 6.43
C LEU A 255 -13.61 0.21 5.71
N VAL A 256 -13.67 0.36 4.38
CA VAL A 256 -12.66 1.12 3.62
C VAL A 256 -12.90 2.63 3.74
N SER A 257 -14.14 3.09 3.79
CA SER A 257 -14.46 4.52 3.84
C SER A 257 -14.02 5.17 5.16
N ILE A 258 -13.63 6.44 5.07
CA ILE A 258 -13.39 7.29 6.25
C ILE A 258 -14.59 8.18 6.58
N LYS A 259 -15.54 8.35 5.66
CA LYS A 259 -16.68 9.28 5.78
C LYS A 259 -17.89 8.90 4.93
N GLY A 260 -18.05 7.62 4.59
CA GLY A 260 -19.12 7.16 3.72
C GLY A 260 -20.48 7.05 4.43
N GLY A 261 -20.49 6.98 5.77
CA GLY A 261 -21.71 6.91 6.58
C GLY A 261 -22.47 5.58 6.44
N GLU A 262 -21.82 4.54 5.93
CA GLU A 262 -22.41 3.20 5.82
C GLU A 262 -22.65 2.57 7.20
N ILE A 263 -23.77 1.86 7.35
CA ILE A 263 -24.03 1.06 8.54
C ILE A 263 -23.24 -0.22 8.43
N LEU A 264 -22.32 -0.47 9.36
CA LEU A 264 -21.47 -1.64 9.40
C LEU A 264 -22.24 -2.85 9.98
N PRO A 265 -22.52 -3.90 9.19
CA PRO A 265 -23.09 -5.15 9.69
C PRO A 265 -22.10 -5.89 10.62
N GLU A 266 -22.58 -6.94 11.31
CA GLU A 266 -21.68 -7.89 11.97
C GLU A 266 -20.92 -8.73 10.92
N PHE A 267 -19.66 -9.06 11.22
CA PHE A 267 -18.75 -9.80 10.35
C PHE A 267 -17.68 -10.57 11.13
#